data_AF-A0A7L3GIM9-F1
#
_entry.id   AF-A0A7L3GIM9-F1
#
_cell.length_a   1.000
_cell.length_b   1.000
_cell.length_c   1.000
_cell.angle_alpha   90.00
_cell.angle_beta   90.00
_cell.angle_gamma   90.00
#
_symmetry.space_group_name_H-M   'P 1'
#
loop_
_entity.id
_entity.type
_entity.pdbx_description
1 polymer ?
#
loop_
_entity_poly.entity_id
_entity_poly.type
_entity_poly.pdbx_seq_one_letter_code
_entity_poly.pdbx_strand_id
1 'polypeptide(L)' 'FSDPFINRQRANDFIQTDTRLEAIPQDRIRKRIKTHQERQREICEDYRPCENYAFQHGYAAAYRHYFGRRRTK' A
#
# COMPACT_ATOMS: atom_id res chain seq x y z
N PHE A 1 -24.37 21.41 -3.17
CA PHE A 1 -24.65 20.44 -2.10
C PHE A 1 -25.05 19.14 -2.75
N SER A 2 -24.15 18.17 -2.81
CA SER A 2 -24.39 16.87 -3.43
C SER A 2 -24.91 15.93 -2.35
N ASP A 3 -26.16 15.49 -2.50
CA ASP A 3 -26.78 14.50 -1.63
C ASP A 3 -25.98 13.19 -1.69
N PRO A 4 -25.47 12.65 -0.56
CA PRO A 4 -24.63 11.45 -0.54
C PRO A 4 -25.36 10.17 -1.00
N PHE A 5 -26.68 10.22 -1.16
CA PHE A 5 -27.50 9.08 -1.57
C PHE A 5 -27.92 9.20 -3.04
N ILE A 6 -26.98 8.90 -3.94
CA ILE A 6 -27.24 8.87 -5.38
C ILE A 6 -27.97 7.57 -5.74
N ASN A 7 -29.04 7.67 -6.54
CA ASN A 7 -29.78 6.51 -7.03
C ASN A 7 -28.86 5.59 -7.86
N ARG A 8 -28.97 4.26 -7.68
CA ARG A 8 -28.08 3.25 -8.31
C ARG A 8 -27.92 3.45 -9.83
N GLN A 9 -28.96 3.94 -10.49
CA GLN A 9 -28.95 4.19 -11.94
C GLN A 9 -28.07 5.38 -12.36
N ARG A 10 -27.86 6.35 -11.47
CA ARG A 10 -27.04 7.57 -11.71
C ARG A 10 -25.64 7.48 -11.09
N ALA A 11 -25.32 6.38 -10.42
CA ALA A 11 -24.00 6.19 -9.80
C ALA A 11 -22.87 6.19 -10.84
N ASN A 12 -23.13 5.69 -12.06
CA ASN A 12 -22.15 5.67 -13.14
C ASN A 12 -21.75 7.07 -13.61
N ASP A 13 -22.65 8.05 -13.54
CA ASP A 13 -22.39 9.44 -13.96
C ASP A 13 -21.42 10.15 -12.99
N PHE A 14 -21.39 9.74 -11.72
CA PHE A 14 -20.47 10.29 -10.71
C PHE A 14 -19.06 9.68 -10.80
N ILE A 15 -18.96 8.43 -11.27
CA ILE A 15 -17.67 7.77 -11.48
C ILE A 15 -17.07 8.31 -12.79
N GLN A 16 -16.62 9.56 -12.79
CA GLN A 16 -15.92 10.19 -13.92
C GLN A 16 -14.82 9.25 -14.43
N THR A 17 -14.94 8.85 -15.69
CA THR A 17 -14.00 7.98 -16.41
C THR A 17 -12.83 8.75 -17.02
N ASP A 18 -12.94 10.08 -17.15
CA ASP A 18 -11.95 10.93 -17.83
C ASP A 18 -10.61 11.01 -17.10
N THR A 19 -10.62 11.04 -15.76
CA THR A 19 -9.38 11.04 -14.94
C THR A 19 -8.77 9.66 -14.76
N ARG A 20 -9.48 8.58 -15.14
CA ARG A 20 -9.00 7.20 -14.94
C ARG A 20 -7.92 6.81 -15.94
N LEU A 21 -7.97 7.28 -17.19
CA LEU A 21 -7.04 6.81 -18.22
C LEU A 21 -5.59 7.26 -17.97
N GLU A 22 -5.38 8.44 -17.39
CA GLU A 22 -4.05 8.92 -16.96
C GLU A 22 -3.62 8.36 -15.58
N ALA A 23 -4.58 8.07 -14.69
CA ALA A 23 -4.31 7.48 -13.38
C ALA A 23 -3.99 5.98 -13.46
N ILE A 24 -4.63 5.22 -14.36
CA ILE A 24 -4.42 3.77 -14.53
C ILE A 24 -2.96 3.39 -14.85
N PRO A 25 -2.23 4.06 -15.76
CA PRO A 25 -0.83 3.72 -16.00
C PRO A 25 0.05 4.05 -14.81
N GLN A 26 -0.19 5.17 -14.09
CA GLN A 26 0.57 5.50 -12.88
C GLN A 26 0.29 4.52 -11.73
N ASP A 27 -0.98 4.13 -11.51
CA ASP A 27 -1.36 3.09 -10.56
C ASP A 27 -0.78 1.72 -10.94
N ARG A 28 -0.73 1.38 -12.24
CA ARG A 28 -0.11 0.14 -12.73
C ARG A 28 1.41 0.16 -12.56
N ILE A 29 2.08 1.27 -12.81
CA ILE A 29 3.53 1.43 -12.60
C ILE A 29 3.87 1.39 -11.10
N ARG A 30 3.07 2.06 -10.25
CA ARG A 30 3.17 1.99 -8.78
C ARG A 30 2.94 0.58 -8.25
N LYS A 31 1.92 -0.13 -8.75
CA LYS A 31 1.67 -1.54 -8.38
C LYS A 31 2.77 -2.50 -8.85
N ARG A 32 3.47 -2.18 -9.95
CA ARG A 32 4.52 -3.04 -10.50
C ARG A 32 5.87 -2.82 -9.83
N ILE A 33 6.16 -1.61 -9.36
CA ILE A 33 7.37 -1.28 -8.62
C ILE A 33 7.00 -1.14 -7.15
N LYS A 34 7.03 -2.28 -6.44
CA LYS A 34 6.89 -2.28 -4.98
C LYS A 34 7.93 -1.32 -4.39
N THR A 35 7.46 -0.37 -3.59
CA THR A 35 8.34 0.51 -2.82
C THR A 35 9.22 -0.31 -1.88
N HIS A 36 10.36 0.25 -1.48
CA HIS A 36 11.21 -0.41 -0.49
C HIS A 36 10.45 -0.72 0.81
N GLN A 37 9.53 0.17 1.21
CA GLN A 37 8.66 -0.03 2.36
C GLN A 37 7.69 -1.19 2.19
N GLU A 38 7.03 -1.30 1.02
CA GLU A 38 6.14 -2.44 0.74
C GLU A 38 6.91 -3.76 0.75
N ARG A 39 8.13 -3.79 0.22
CA ARG A 39 8.99 -4.98 0.28
C ARG A 39 9.37 -5.33 1.72
N GLN A 40 9.74 -4.34 2.53
CA GLN A 40 10.05 -4.55 3.95
C GLN A 40 8.84 -5.05 4.73
N ARG A 41 7.65 -4.55 4.39
CA ARG A 41 6.38 -4.99 4.94
C ARG A 41 6.12 -6.46 4.62
N GLU A 42 6.20 -6.86 3.35
CA GLU A 42 6.00 -8.25 2.92
C GLU A 42 6.94 -9.21 3.68
N ILE A 43 8.23 -8.86 3.78
CA ILE A 43 9.21 -9.68 4.51
C ILE A 43 8.86 -9.81 6.02
N CYS A 44 8.28 -8.76 6.60
CA CYS A 44 7.87 -8.80 8.00
C CYS A 44 6.54 -9.51 8.24
N GLU A 45 5.63 -9.51 7.26
CA GLU A 45 4.40 -10.31 7.30
C GLU A 45 4.70 -11.82 7.19
N ASP A 46 5.74 -12.20 6.45
CA ASP A 46 6.21 -13.60 6.37
C ASP A 46 6.85 -14.10 7.69
N TYR A 47 7.20 -13.20 8.62
CA TYR A 47 7.86 -13.54 9.89
C TYR A 47 7.06 -13.02 11.08
N ARG A 48 6.22 -13.87 11.68
CA ARG A 48 5.35 -13.53 12.81
C ARG A 48 6.01 -12.68 13.92
N PRO A 49 7.25 -12.93 14.35
CA PRO A 49 7.89 -12.06 15.34
C PRO A 49 8.13 -10.64 14.83
N CYS A 50 8.49 -10.46 13.54
CA CYS A 50 8.56 -9.12 12.94
C CYS A 50 7.17 -8.48 12.85
N GLU A 51 6.15 -9.23 12.43
CA GLU A 51 4.77 -8.73 12.33
C GLU A 51 4.26 -8.19 13.68
N ASN A 52 4.40 -8.97 14.74
CA ASN A 52 4.02 -8.57 16.11
C ASN A 52 4.75 -7.29 16.57
N TYR A 53 6.03 -7.18 16.26
CA TYR A 53 6.82 -5.99 16.59
C TYR A 53 6.43 -4.78 15.71
N ALA A 54 6.06 -5.02 14.45
CA ALA A 54 5.61 -3.99 13.52
C ALA A 54 4.30 -3.34 13.96
N PHE A 55 3.40 -4.08 14.63
CA PHE A 55 2.19 -3.49 15.22
C PHE A 55 2.49 -2.42 16.27
N GLN A 56 3.62 -2.51 16.97
CA GLN A 56 3.99 -1.56 18.02
C GLN A 56 4.93 -0.46 17.52
N HIS A 57 5.91 -0.80 16.68
CA HIS A 57 7.00 0.10 16.28
C HIS A 57 7.00 0.45 14.78
N GLY A 58 6.10 -0.13 14.00
CA GLY A 58 6.03 0.01 12.55
C GLY A 58 7.00 -0.90 11.79
N TYR A 59 6.66 -1.18 10.53
CA TYR A 59 7.40 -2.11 9.66
C TYR A 59 8.85 -1.71 9.42
N ALA A 60 9.17 -0.42 9.33
CA ALA A 60 10.54 0.05 9.10
C ALA A 60 11.46 -0.19 10.32
N ALA A 61 10.93 -0.09 11.54
CA ALA A 61 11.69 -0.38 12.76
C ALA A 61 11.80 -1.90 12.97
N ALA A 62 10.69 -2.62 12.77
CA ALA A 62 10.64 -4.08 12.88
C ALA A 62 11.60 -4.76 11.89
N TYR A 63 11.60 -4.31 10.63
CA TYR A 63 12.52 -4.82 9.62
C TYR A 63 13.98 -4.61 10.02
N ARG A 64 14.33 -3.43 10.55
CA ARG A 64 15.70 -3.17 11.03
C ARG A 64 16.06 -4.01 12.25
N HIS A 65 15.12 -4.25 13.16
CA HIS A 65 15.34 -5.04 14.36
C HIS A 65 15.68 -6.51 14.04
N TYR A 66 14.94 -7.13 13.11
CA TYR A 66 15.13 -8.55 12.77
C TYR A 66 16.09 -8.78 11.58
N PHE A 67 16.00 -7.95 10.54
CA PHE A 67 16.76 -8.12 9.29
C PHE A 67 17.88 -7.09 9.10
N GLY A 68 17.93 -6.03 9.91
CA GLY A 68 18.95 -4.98 9.82
C GLY A 68 20.32 -5.38 10.34
N ARG A 69 20.48 -6.58 10.91
CA ARG A 69 21.70 -6.97 11.63
C ARG A 69 22.81 -7.62 10.80
N ARG A 70 22.73 -7.68 9.46
CA ARG A 70 23.87 -8.15 8.63
C ARG A 70 24.01 -7.46 7.27
N ARG A 71 24.92 -6.49 7.21
CA ARG A 71 25.92 -6.34 6.13
C ARG A 71 27.19 -5.68 6.67
N THR A 72 27.85 -6.30 7.64
CA THR A 72 29.30 -6.11 7.77
C THR A 72 29.95 -7.11 6.83
N LYS A 73 30.52 -6.59 5.74
CA LYS A 73 31.38 -7.34 4.82
C LYS A 73 32.73 -7.57 5.47
#